data_AF-A0A538ECM6-F1
#
_entry.id   AF-A0A538ECM6-F1
#
_cell.length_a   1.000
_cell.length_b   1.000
_cell.length_c   1.000
_cell.angle_alpha   90.00
_cell.angle_beta   90.00
_cell.angle_gamma   90.00
#
_symmetry.space_group_name_H-M   'P 1'
#
loop_
_entity.id
_entity.type
_entity.pdbx_description
1 polymer ?
#
loop_
_entity_poly.entity_id
_entity_poly.type
_entity_poly.pdbx_seq_one_letter_code
_entity_poly.pdbx_strand_id
1 'polypeptide(L)'
;MTRTGDVVGTLAYMAPEQAEGRAVGPAADVYALALVLYEALAGAHPVRGAGPADTARRLGAVLPSLGRIRGDLPAGLVAAIDRALSPAPDERGGLADLRAALEGVAEEVSDEGGTLPVPPPRLPLPPGAGRLGAALAAGALAAGATTLAPVGVAPGLAAAGTAGAVALLPRLGWLAAALAAVAWLAAPPARAPGTALVVAAALVACPLLLPRAGRAWSLPALAPLLGMAGVAVAFCALAGQARTWSRRAALGALGLWWTALAEPLLGRRLYLGPLRAIPPASDWADSARTAGVHVLAPVASSGVLLAAVAWAAAALVLPWLVRGRSRPADLLGAGLWALGLAAATSATAQLAAPALVHAHPYGGLAGPVVAAAAALALRVGRGPEPARLAVPDAPAPAAGAAPF
;
A
#
# COMPACT_ATOMS: atom_id res chain seq x y z
N MET A 1 23.04 26.95 -12.67
CA MET A 1 22.39 25.66 -12.34
C MET A 1 20.90 25.82 -12.59
N THR A 2 20.32 25.04 -13.50
CA THR A 2 18.86 25.00 -13.71
C THR A 2 18.22 24.25 -12.55
N ARG A 3 17.18 24.83 -11.93
CA ARG A 3 16.47 24.22 -10.81
C ARG A 3 15.74 22.99 -11.37
N THR A 4 15.84 21.83 -10.72
CA THR A 4 15.25 20.56 -11.23
C THR A 4 13.75 20.68 -11.57
N GLY A 5 13.02 21.60 -10.92
CA GLY A 5 11.62 21.92 -11.24
C GLY A 5 11.42 22.60 -12.60
N ASP A 6 12.34 23.46 -13.03
CA ASP A 6 12.24 24.19 -14.30
C ASP A 6 12.43 23.22 -15.48
N VAL A 7 13.33 22.23 -15.32
CA VAL A 7 13.57 21.18 -16.31
C VAL A 7 12.35 20.26 -16.49
N VAL A 8 11.65 19.93 -15.40
CA VAL A 8 10.40 19.13 -15.47
C VAL A 8 9.27 19.92 -16.13
N GLY A 9 9.21 21.23 -15.89
CA GLY A 9 8.21 22.14 -16.46
C GLY A 9 8.25 22.15 -17.98
N THR A 10 9.41 22.44 -18.57
CA THR A 10 9.57 22.52 -20.03
C THR A 10 9.40 21.15 -20.71
N LEU A 11 9.94 20.08 -20.12
CA LEU A 11 9.82 18.73 -20.67
C LEU A 11 8.37 18.23 -20.74
N ALA A 12 7.50 18.69 -19.83
CA ALA A 12 6.13 18.18 -19.77
C ALA A 12 5.28 18.58 -20.98
N TYR A 13 5.59 19.72 -21.63
CA TYR A 13 4.83 20.25 -22.77
C TYR A 13 5.48 19.94 -24.14
N MET A 14 6.65 19.30 -24.16
CA MET A 14 7.32 18.96 -25.43
C MET A 14 6.54 17.88 -26.19
N ALA A 15 6.46 18.05 -27.51
CA ALA A 15 6.01 17.00 -28.40
C ALA A 15 7.06 15.86 -28.48
N PRO A 16 6.65 14.60 -28.74
CA PRO A 16 7.55 13.45 -28.83
C PRO A 16 8.74 13.66 -29.77
N GLU A 17 8.48 14.22 -30.96
CA GLU A 17 9.49 14.56 -31.95
C GLU A 17 10.49 15.61 -31.47
N GLN A 18 10.08 16.55 -30.61
CA GLN A 18 10.98 17.56 -30.03
C GLN A 18 11.96 16.93 -29.05
N ALA A 19 11.48 16.02 -28.20
CA ALA A 19 12.32 15.33 -27.23
C ALA A 19 13.28 14.32 -27.88
N GLU A 20 12.89 13.76 -29.02
CA GLU A 20 13.73 12.84 -29.80
C GLU A 20 14.67 13.56 -30.77
N GLY A 21 14.62 14.90 -30.85
CA GLY A 21 15.46 15.69 -31.77
C GLY A 21 15.14 15.47 -33.25
N ARG A 22 13.91 15.03 -33.57
CA ARG A 22 13.41 14.87 -34.94
C ARG A 22 12.98 16.23 -35.50
N ALA A 23 12.66 16.28 -36.80
CA ALA A 23 12.16 17.50 -37.43
C ALA A 23 10.89 18.01 -36.74
N VAL A 24 10.92 19.25 -36.28
CA VAL A 24 9.82 19.89 -35.54
C VAL A 24 9.04 20.78 -36.50
N GLY A 25 7.73 20.57 -36.59
CA GLY A 25 6.82 21.37 -37.40
C GLY A 25 5.62 21.88 -36.60
N PRO A 26 4.63 22.53 -37.25
CA PRO A 26 3.46 23.10 -36.59
C PRO A 26 2.64 22.11 -35.73
N ALA A 27 2.71 20.82 -36.05
CA ALA A 27 2.07 19.76 -35.27
C ALA A 27 2.60 19.64 -33.82
N ALA A 28 3.81 20.14 -33.53
CA ALA A 28 4.36 20.18 -32.18
C ALA A 28 3.63 21.22 -31.30
N ASP A 29 3.28 22.37 -31.87
CA ASP A 29 2.53 23.42 -31.16
C ASP A 29 1.09 22.99 -30.88
N VAL A 30 0.47 22.26 -31.82
CA VAL A 30 -0.86 21.64 -31.64
C VAL A 30 -0.84 20.68 -30.45
N TYR A 31 0.20 19.85 -30.33
CA TYR A 31 0.37 18.91 -29.23
C TYR A 31 0.54 19.65 -27.89
N ALA A 32 1.40 20.68 -27.83
CA ALA A 32 1.61 21.47 -26.63
C ALA A 32 0.34 22.20 -26.18
N LEU A 33 -0.41 22.79 -27.12
CA LEU A 33 -1.69 23.44 -26.84
C LEU A 33 -2.73 22.43 -26.33
N ALA A 34 -2.81 21.25 -26.94
CA ALA A 34 -3.72 20.20 -26.49
C ALA A 34 -3.39 19.72 -25.08
N LEU A 35 -2.11 19.66 -24.69
CA LEU A 35 -1.71 19.37 -23.31
C LEU A 35 -2.19 20.44 -22.31
N VAL A 36 -2.10 21.72 -22.70
CA VAL A 36 -2.60 22.84 -21.88
C VAL A 36 -4.11 22.75 -21.71
N LEU A 37 -4.85 22.52 -22.79
CA LEU A 37 -6.31 22.35 -22.74
C LEU A 37 -6.70 21.13 -21.90
N TYR A 38 -6.02 20.00 -22.09
CA TYR A 38 -6.21 18.81 -21.28
C TYR A 38 -5.99 19.12 -19.80
N GLU A 39 -4.88 19.77 -19.44
CA GLU A 39 -4.57 20.11 -18.06
C GLU A 39 -5.60 21.08 -17.46
N ALA A 40 -6.06 22.07 -18.23
CA ALA A 40 -7.09 23.01 -17.80
C ALA A 40 -8.43 22.32 -17.54
N LEU A 41 -8.84 21.39 -18.40
CA LEU A 41 -10.12 20.69 -18.30
C LEU A 41 -10.10 19.54 -17.29
N ALA A 42 -8.99 18.81 -17.18
CA ALA A 42 -8.82 17.66 -16.29
C ALA A 42 -8.30 18.04 -14.89
N GLY A 43 -7.72 19.24 -14.74
CA GLY A 43 -7.04 19.68 -13.51
C GLY A 43 -5.72 18.94 -13.24
N ALA A 44 -5.20 18.17 -14.20
CA ALA A 44 -3.96 17.42 -14.06
C ALA A 44 -3.28 17.23 -15.42
N HIS A 45 -1.95 17.41 -15.45
CA HIS A 45 -1.14 17.21 -16.64
C HIS A 45 -0.91 15.71 -16.92
N PRO A 46 -1.21 15.18 -18.12
CA PRO A 46 -1.14 13.74 -18.39
C PRO A 46 0.29 13.19 -18.51
N VAL A 47 1.24 14.02 -18.96
CA VAL A 47 2.67 13.65 -19.14
C VAL A 47 3.54 13.91 -17.89
N ARG A 48 3.20 14.87 -17.02
CA ARG A 48 4.06 15.31 -15.91
C ARG A 48 4.22 14.19 -14.86
N GLY A 49 5.46 13.73 -14.68
CA GLY A 49 5.82 12.69 -13.70
C GLY A 49 6.42 13.25 -12.42
N ALA A 50 6.88 12.35 -11.53
CA ALA A 50 7.51 12.73 -10.25
C ALA A 50 8.91 13.36 -10.38
N GLY A 51 9.49 13.36 -11.58
CA GLY A 51 10.79 13.95 -11.91
C GLY A 51 11.11 13.77 -13.40
N PRO A 52 12.24 14.32 -13.90
CA PRO A 52 12.54 14.40 -15.33
C PRO A 52 12.50 13.04 -16.05
N ALA A 53 13.10 12.00 -15.44
CA ALA A 53 13.12 10.66 -16.02
C ALA A 53 11.73 9.98 -16.06
N ASP A 54 10.81 10.33 -15.15
CA ASP A 54 9.44 9.81 -15.19
C ASP A 54 8.59 10.54 -16.23
N THR A 55 8.77 11.86 -16.35
CA THR A 55 8.14 12.66 -17.42
C THR A 55 8.60 12.20 -18.80
N ALA A 56 9.91 12.02 -19.01
CA ALA A 56 10.46 11.56 -20.29
C ALA A 56 9.93 10.19 -20.72
N ARG A 57 9.70 9.25 -19.78
CA ARG A 57 9.10 7.95 -20.10
C ARG A 57 7.64 8.01 -20.54
N ARG A 58 6.91 9.04 -20.11
CA ARG A 58 5.48 9.22 -20.43
C ARG A 58 5.29 9.97 -21.75
N LEU A 59 6.30 10.73 -22.14
CA LEU A 59 6.33 11.46 -23.38
C LEU A 59 6.30 10.48 -24.57
N GLY A 60 5.37 10.67 -25.50
CA GLY A 60 5.16 9.76 -26.64
C GLY A 60 4.36 8.49 -26.32
N ALA A 61 3.94 8.26 -25.07
CA ALA A 61 3.01 7.18 -24.75
C ALA A 61 1.58 7.56 -25.14
N VAL A 62 0.73 6.56 -25.39
CA VAL A 62 -0.71 6.75 -25.55
C VAL A 62 -1.28 7.33 -24.25
N LEU A 63 -1.80 8.55 -24.33
CA LEU A 63 -2.34 9.27 -23.18
C LEU A 63 -3.77 8.79 -22.86
N PRO A 64 -4.21 8.87 -21.59
CA PRO A 64 -5.60 8.58 -21.24
C PRO A 64 -6.54 9.59 -21.91
N SER A 65 -7.61 9.11 -22.53
CA SER A 65 -8.66 9.97 -23.10
C SER A 65 -9.21 10.97 -22.07
N LEU A 66 -9.41 12.22 -22.48
CA LEU A 66 -9.99 13.27 -21.64
C LEU A 66 -11.40 12.90 -21.17
N GLY A 67 -12.22 12.28 -22.03
CA GLY A 67 -13.59 11.86 -21.71
C GLY A 67 -13.66 10.80 -20.60
N ARG A 68 -12.56 10.10 -20.33
CA ARG A 68 -12.46 9.19 -19.18
C ARG A 68 -12.42 9.94 -17.85
N ILE A 69 -11.83 11.13 -17.83
CA ILE A 69 -11.69 11.99 -16.66
C ILE A 69 -12.90 12.94 -16.56
N ARG A 70 -13.32 13.47 -17.71
CA ARG A 70 -14.39 14.44 -17.88
C ARG A 70 -15.47 13.88 -18.81
N GLY A 71 -16.25 12.92 -18.30
CA GLY A 71 -17.36 12.33 -19.05
C GLY A 71 -18.56 13.27 -19.23
N ASP A 72 -18.50 14.44 -18.61
CA ASP A 72 -19.43 15.56 -18.74
C ASP A 72 -19.14 16.46 -19.94
N LEU A 73 -17.97 16.33 -20.58
CA LEU A 73 -17.62 17.14 -21.75
C LEU A 73 -18.25 16.59 -23.04
N PRO A 74 -18.62 17.45 -24.00
CA PRO A 74 -19.10 17.02 -25.30
C PRO A 74 -18.08 16.13 -26.04
N ALA A 75 -18.58 15.08 -26.67
CA ALA A 75 -17.74 14.06 -27.31
C ALA A 75 -16.86 14.62 -28.43
N GLY A 76 -17.35 15.64 -29.16
CA GLY A 76 -16.59 16.30 -30.23
C GLY A 76 -15.33 16.99 -29.72
N LEU A 77 -15.43 17.71 -28.60
CA LEU A 77 -14.28 18.37 -27.95
C LEU A 77 -13.27 17.35 -27.45
N VAL A 78 -13.73 16.29 -26.78
CA VAL A 78 -12.87 15.20 -26.30
C VAL A 78 -12.11 14.56 -27.46
N ALA A 79 -12.80 14.23 -28.55
CA ALA A 79 -12.18 13.60 -29.71
C ALA A 79 -11.12 14.49 -30.37
N ALA A 80 -11.35 15.80 -30.44
CA ALA A 80 -10.39 16.75 -31.00
C ALA A 80 -9.13 16.88 -30.14
N ILE A 81 -9.27 17.00 -28.82
CA ILE A 81 -8.13 17.09 -27.88
C ILE A 81 -7.34 15.77 -27.87
N ASP A 82 -8.02 14.62 -27.78
CA ASP A 82 -7.37 13.31 -27.77
C ASP A 82 -6.62 13.03 -29.07
N ARG A 83 -7.18 13.44 -30.23
CA ARG A 83 -6.51 13.36 -31.53
C ARG A 83 -5.26 14.24 -31.58
N ALA A 84 -5.36 15.50 -31.14
CA ALA A 84 -4.24 16.44 -31.11
C ALA A 84 -3.07 15.98 -30.22
N LEU A 85 -3.34 15.05 -29.29
CA LEU A 85 -2.36 14.39 -28.42
C LEU A 85 -1.79 13.08 -29.00
N SER A 86 -2.05 12.75 -30.27
CA SER A 86 -1.45 11.56 -30.89
C SER A 86 0.09 11.66 -30.86
N PRO A 87 0.81 10.56 -30.55
CA PRO A 87 2.26 10.53 -30.67
C PRO A 87 2.75 10.82 -32.10
N ALA A 88 1.99 10.41 -33.12
CA ALA A 88 2.32 10.61 -34.53
C ALA A 88 1.88 12.02 -35.01
N PRO A 89 2.80 12.89 -35.47
CA PRO A 89 2.48 14.28 -35.84
C PRO A 89 1.42 14.42 -36.93
N ASP A 90 1.36 13.48 -37.86
CA ASP A 90 0.45 13.41 -39.00
C ASP A 90 -0.99 13.04 -38.62
N GLU A 91 -1.19 12.42 -37.45
CA GLU A 91 -2.52 12.04 -36.95
C GLU A 91 -3.21 13.13 -36.14
N ARG A 92 -2.50 14.21 -35.77
CA ARG A 92 -2.97 15.21 -34.77
C ARG A 92 -4.08 16.14 -35.27
N GLY A 93 -4.28 16.22 -36.58
CA GLY A 93 -5.06 17.30 -37.19
C GLY A 93 -4.36 18.66 -37.07
N GLY A 94 -5.05 19.72 -37.47
CA GLY A 94 -4.55 21.09 -37.44
C GLY A 94 -5.13 21.93 -36.31
N LEU A 95 -4.55 23.11 -36.12
CA LEU A 95 -5.07 24.12 -35.20
C LEU A 95 -6.53 24.52 -35.52
N ALA A 96 -6.89 24.51 -36.81
CA ALA A 96 -8.25 24.80 -37.27
C ALA A 96 -9.27 23.77 -36.74
N ASP A 97 -8.90 22.49 -36.65
CA ASP A 97 -9.77 21.44 -36.13
C ASP A 97 -10.03 21.62 -34.64
N LEU A 98 -8.98 21.94 -33.88
CA LEU A 98 -9.07 22.21 -32.45
C LEU A 98 -9.92 23.45 -32.15
N ARG A 99 -9.76 24.51 -32.98
CA ARG A 99 -10.59 25.72 -32.93
C ARG A 99 -12.06 25.39 -33.19
N ALA A 100 -12.36 24.70 -34.28
CA ALA A 100 -13.74 24.35 -34.65
C ALA A 100 -14.41 23.51 -33.55
N ALA A 101 -13.67 22.60 -32.93
CA ALA A 101 -14.17 21.78 -31.83
C ALA A 101 -14.48 22.61 -30.56
N LEU A 102 -13.69 23.65 -30.27
CA LEU A 102 -13.93 24.57 -29.15
C LEU A 102 -15.10 25.53 -29.42
N GLU A 103 -15.20 26.07 -30.64
CA GLU A 103 -16.28 26.98 -31.03
C GLU A 103 -17.62 26.23 -31.09
N GLY A 104 -17.64 24.98 -31.56
CA GLY A 104 -18.84 24.17 -31.68
C GLY A 104 -19.51 23.77 -30.36
N VAL A 105 -18.79 23.83 -29.23
CA VAL A 105 -19.33 23.51 -27.91
C VAL A 105 -19.74 24.75 -27.11
N ALA A 106 -19.49 25.96 -27.61
CA ALA A 106 -19.84 27.19 -26.90
C ALA A 106 -21.35 27.30 -26.62
N GLU A 107 -22.20 26.75 -27.48
CA GLU A 107 -23.66 26.71 -27.27
C GLU A 107 -24.13 25.51 -26.44
N GLU A 108 -23.30 24.48 -26.27
CA GLU A 108 -23.63 23.26 -25.53
C GLU A 108 -23.22 23.32 -24.05
N VAL A 109 -22.36 24.27 -23.68
CA VAL A 109 -21.78 24.39 -22.34
C VAL A 109 -22.45 25.55 -21.59
N SER A 110 -22.96 25.29 -20.38
CA SER A 110 -23.56 26.32 -19.54
C SER A 110 -22.51 27.18 -18.82
N ASP A 111 -22.81 28.46 -18.61
CA ASP A 111 -22.02 29.37 -17.76
C ASP A 111 -22.13 29.04 -16.26
N GLU A 112 -23.08 28.18 -15.85
CA GLU A 112 -23.13 27.63 -14.50
C GLU A 112 -21.93 26.68 -14.29
N GLY A 113 -20.91 27.19 -13.60
CA GLY A 113 -19.69 26.45 -13.32
C GLY A 113 -19.92 25.19 -12.47
N GLY A 114 -19.47 24.04 -12.97
CA GLY A 114 -19.29 22.82 -12.18
C GLY A 114 -17.92 22.81 -11.50
N THR A 115 -17.88 22.74 -10.16
CA THR A 115 -16.61 22.53 -9.46
C THR A 115 -16.16 21.09 -9.65
N LEU A 116 -14.97 20.89 -10.22
CA LEU A 116 -14.25 19.64 -10.04
C LEU A 116 -14.14 19.39 -8.54
N PRO A 117 -14.39 18.17 -8.04
CA PRO A 117 -13.89 17.80 -6.74
C PRO A 117 -12.37 17.92 -6.83
N VAL A 118 -11.82 19.04 -6.36
CA VAL A 118 -10.38 19.25 -6.28
C VAL A 118 -9.84 18.02 -5.56
N PRO A 119 -9.03 17.17 -6.21
CA PRO A 119 -8.41 16.07 -5.51
C PRO A 119 -7.65 16.71 -4.36
N PRO A 120 -7.87 16.27 -3.10
CA PRO A 120 -7.22 16.90 -1.95
C PRO A 120 -5.72 17.00 -2.24
N PRO A 121 -5.08 18.13 -1.87
CA PRO A 121 -3.66 18.34 -2.13
C PRO A 121 -2.90 17.10 -1.65
N ARG A 122 -2.31 16.38 -2.59
CA ARG A 122 -1.50 15.21 -2.26
C ARG A 122 -0.26 15.76 -1.58
N LEU A 123 0.00 15.36 -0.34
CA LEU A 123 1.36 15.45 0.19
C LEU A 123 2.17 14.43 -0.61
N PRO A 124 3.07 14.85 -1.53
CA PRO A 124 3.88 13.91 -2.26
C PRO A 124 4.71 13.11 -1.24
N LEU A 125 4.43 11.82 -1.10
CA LEU A 125 5.26 10.96 -0.26
C LEU A 125 6.67 10.98 -0.86
N PRO A 126 7.71 11.35 -0.08
CA PRO A 126 9.05 11.46 -0.61
C PRO A 126 9.50 10.10 -1.20
N PRO A 127 10.31 10.11 -2.28
CA PRO A 127 10.90 8.89 -2.82
C PRO A 127 11.71 8.21 -1.71
N GLY A 128 11.19 7.09 -1.18
CA GLY A 128 11.76 6.42 -0.02
C GLY A 128 10.84 6.30 1.20
N ALA A 129 9.62 6.85 1.18
CA ALA A 129 8.65 6.70 2.28
C ALA A 129 8.42 5.24 2.68
N GLY A 130 8.43 4.30 1.71
CA GLY A 130 8.36 2.86 2.00
C GLY A 130 9.60 2.28 2.68
N ARG A 131 10.79 2.88 2.49
CA ARG A 131 12.01 2.52 3.24
C ARG A 131 11.97 3.13 4.65
N LEU A 132 11.53 4.38 4.76
CA LEU A 132 11.38 5.06 6.05
C LEU A 132 10.38 4.33 6.94
N GLY A 133 9.20 3.96 6.41
CA GLY A 133 8.21 3.18 7.15
C GLY A 133 8.73 1.82 7.58
N ALA A 134 9.48 1.12 6.70
CA ALA A 134 10.11 -0.15 7.05
C ALA A 134 11.16 0.00 8.16
N ALA A 135 11.95 1.07 8.11
CA ALA A 135 12.97 1.40 9.09
C ALA A 135 12.37 1.75 10.46
N LEU A 136 11.34 2.60 10.48
CA LEU A 136 10.63 2.97 11.71
C LEU A 136 9.99 1.75 12.38
N ALA A 137 9.36 0.88 11.59
CA ALA A 137 8.78 -0.36 12.12
C ALA A 137 9.87 -1.29 12.71
N ALA A 138 11.02 -1.41 12.05
CA ALA A 138 12.14 -2.21 12.56
C ALA A 138 12.80 -1.59 13.80
N GLY A 139 12.89 -0.26 13.88
CA GLY A 139 13.39 0.45 15.05
C GLY A 139 12.45 0.28 16.26
N ALA A 140 11.14 0.40 16.06
CA ALA A 140 10.14 0.17 17.10
C ALA A 140 10.20 -1.27 17.64
N LEU A 141 10.44 -2.25 16.77
CA LEU A 141 10.69 -3.64 17.17
C LEU A 141 11.90 -3.79 18.07
N ALA A 142 13.04 -3.21 17.67
CA ALA A 142 14.27 -3.30 18.44
C ALA A 142 14.11 -2.64 19.82
N ALA A 143 13.45 -1.48 19.88
CA ALA A 143 13.09 -0.85 21.16
C ALA A 143 12.21 -1.78 22.00
N GLY A 144 11.16 -2.37 21.41
CA GLY A 144 10.29 -3.33 22.10
C GLY A 144 11.05 -4.55 22.64
N ALA A 145 11.98 -5.11 21.86
CA ALA A 145 12.79 -6.25 22.27
C ALA A 145 13.64 -5.94 23.52
N THR A 146 14.13 -4.70 23.66
CA THR A 146 14.86 -4.29 24.89
C THR A 146 14.00 -4.26 26.15
N THR A 147 12.67 -4.25 26.03
CA THR A 147 11.77 -4.39 27.19
C THR A 147 11.59 -5.85 27.63
N LEU A 148 11.84 -6.81 26.74
CA LEU A 148 11.77 -8.25 27.05
C LEU A 148 13.03 -8.74 27.77
N ALA A 149 14.18 -8.13 27.48
CA ALA A 149 15.43 -8.37 28.20
C ALA A 149 16.27 -7.08 28.16
N PRO A 150 16.72 -6.56 29.32
CA PRO A 150 17.53 -5.36 29.36
C PRO A 150 18.85 -5.61 28.60
N VAL A 151 19.07 -4.80 27.57
CA VAL A 151 20.33 -4.79 26.83
C VAL A 151 21.20 -3.74 27.50
N GLY A 152 22.50 -3.99 27.71
CA GLY A 152 23.46 -3.00 28.22
C GLY A 152 23.66 -1.77 27.31
N VAL A 153 22.81 -1.60 26.29
CA VAL A 153 22.74 -0.45 25.39
C VAL A 153 21.37 0.20 25.50
N ALA A 154 21.34 1.53 25.44
CA ALA A 154 20.11 2.29 25.49
C ALA A 154 19.12 1.86 24.38
N PRO A 155 17.82 1.66 24.68
CA PRO A 155 16.80 1.25 23.70
C PRO A 155 16.79 2.08 22.42
N GLY A 156 17.06 3.40 22.54
CA GLY A 156 17.13 4.32 21.41
C GLY A 156 18.29 4.02 20.45
N LEU A 157 19.43 3.55 20.94
CA LEU A 157 20.58 3.19 20.10
C LEU A 157 20.32 1.90 19.33
N ALA A 158 19.74 0.89 19.98
CA ALA A 158 19.30 -0.34 19.32
C ALA A 158 18.24 -0.05 18.24
N ALA A 159 17.27 0.81 18.55
CA ALA A 159 16.24 1.24 17.61
C ALA A 159 16.83 1.98 16.40
N ALA A 160 17.72 2.95 16.62
CA ALA A 160 18.35 3.73 15.56
C ALA A 160 19.23 2.87 14.64
N GLY A 161 20.06 1.99 15.22
CA GLY A 161 20.92 1.08 14.45
C GLY A 161 20.12 0.12 13.56
N THR A 162 19.05 -0.46 14.12
CA THR A 162 18.17 -1.38 13.38
C THR A 162 17.40 -0.65 12.28
N ALA A 163 16.86 0.52 12.57
CA ALA A 163 16.18 1.36 11.58
C ALA A 163 17.13 1.75 10.44
N GLY A 164 18.35 2.18 10.76
CA GLY A 164 19.38 2.52 9.77
C GLY A 164 19.75 1.33 8.87
N ALA A 165 19.99 0.15 9.45
CA ALA A 165 20.31 -1.06 8.70
C ALA A 165 19.19 -1.45 7.72
N VAL A 166 17.93 -1.41 8.16
CA VAL A 166 16.77 -1.72 7.32
C VAL A 166 16.51 -0.63 6.27
N ALA A 167 16.80 0.65 6.57
CA ALA A 167 16.69 1.74 5.60
C ALA A 167 17.68 1.57 4.44
N LEU A 168 18.93 1.20 4.75
CA LEU A 168 20.02 1.03 3.79
C LEU A 168 19.86 -0.26 2.98
N LEU A 169 19.70 -1.39 3.67
CA LEU A 169 19.64 -2.72 3.08
C LEU A 169 18.41 -3.48 3.63
N PRO A 170 17.20 -3.28 3.09
CA PRO A 170 15.96 -3.79 3.69
C PRO A 170 15.92 -5.29 3.98
N ARG A 171 16.57 -6.13 3.15
CA ARG A 171 16.61 -7.57 3.36
C ARG A 171 17.73 -7.97 4.33
N LEU A 172 18.97 -7.55 4.02
CA LEU A 172 20.14 -7.93 4.81
C LEU A 172 20.10 -7.31 6.20
N GLY A 173 19.72 -6.04 6.32
CA GLY A 173 19.55 -5.35 7.59
C GLY A 173 18.47 -5.98 8.46
N TRP A 174 17.36 -6.42 7.85
CA TRP A 174 16.32 -7.15 8.59
C TRP A 174 16.80 -8.53 9.04
N LEU A 175 17.47 -9.30 8.18
CA LEU A 175 18.00 -10.63 8.55
C LEU A 175 19.07 -10.53 9.63
N ALA A 176 19.98 -9.56 9.52
CA ALA A 176 21.01 -9.31 10.52
C ALA A 176 20.39 -8.90 11.86
N ALA A 177 19.40 -8.00 11.85
CA ALA A 177 18.69 -7.59 13.07
C ALA A 177 17.90 -8.74 13.70
N ALA A 178 17.22 -9.54 12.88
CA ALA A 178 16.49 -10.72 13.34
C ALA A 178 17.44 -11.73 14.00
N LEU A 179 18.56 -12.05 13.35
CA LEU A 179 19.56 -12.95 13.88
C LEU A 179 20.18 -12.41 15.17
N ALA A 180 20.54 -11.13 15.19
CA ALA A 180 21.11 -10.47 16.37
C ALA A 180 20.14 -10.48 17.55
N ALA A 181 18.85 -10.21 17.32
CA ALA A 181 17.83 -10.24 18.38
C ALA A 181 17.63 -11.65 18.95
N VAL A 182 17.55 -12.67 18.09
CA VAL A 182 17.41 -14.07 18.52
C VAL A 182 18.65 -14.54 19.26
N ALA A 183 19.85 -14.22 18.74
CA ALA A 183 21.11 -14.55 19.39
C ALA A 183 21.25 -13.87 20.75
N TRP A 184 20.87 -12.59 20.85
CA TRP A 184 20.89 -11.85 22.12
C TRP A 184 19.99 -12.49 23.16
N LEU A 185 18.75 -12.83 22.81
CA LEU A 185 17.79 -13.46 23.72
C LEU A 185 18.27 -14.84 24.21
N ALA A 186 18.95 -15.61 23.35
CA ALA A 186 19.51 -16.90 23.72
C ALA A 186 20.82 -16.80 24.53
N ALA A 187 21.55 -15.68 24.42
CA ALA A 187 22.87 -15.52 25.02
C ALA A 187 22.81 -15.27 26.54
N PRO A 188 23.94 -15.46 27.25
CA PRO A 188 24.06 -15.33 28.70
C PRO A 188 23.59 -14.01 29.36
N PRO A 189 23.53 -12.84 28.68
CA PRO A 189 22.96 -11.65 29.33
C PRO A 189 21.43 -11.68 29.45
N ALA A 190 20.72 -12.39 28.57
CA ALA A 190 19.25 -12.48 28.59
C ALA A 190 18.73 -13.83 29.10
N ARG A 191 19.45 -14.94 28.81
CA ARG A 191 19.13 -16.32 29.22
C ARG A 191 17.68 -16.76 28.96
N ALA A 192 17.08 -16.29 27.87
CA ALA A 192 15.69 -16.56 27.52
C ALA A 192 15.56 -17.30 26.17
N PRO A 193 16.09 -18.53 26.04
CA PRO A 193 16.06 -19.28 24.78
C PRO A 193 14.63 -19.68 24.35
N GLY A 194 13.69 -19.77 25.28
CA GLY A 194 12.27 -19.93 24.98
C GLY A 194 11.67 -18.68 24.32
N THR A 195 11.94 -17.51 24.88
CA THR A 195 11.59 -16.21 24.28
C THR A 195 12.23 -16.05 22.90
N ALA A 196 13.51 -16.44 22.76
CA ALA A 196 14.23 -16.42 21.50
C ALA A 196 13.53 -17.27 20.42
N LEU A 197 13.03 -18.46 20.79
CA LEU A 197 12.30 -19.35 19.87
C LEU A 197 10.99 -18.72 19.37
N VAL A 198 10.20 -18.12 20.28
CA VAL A 198 8.92 -17.48 19.92
C VAL A 198 9.16 -16.26 19.01
N VAL A 199 10.18 -15.44 19.33
CA VAL A 199 10.59 -14.30 18.50
C VAL A 199 11.10 -14.76 17.14
N ALA A 200 11.90 -15.84 17.07
CA ALA A 200 12.36 -16.43 15.82
C ALA A 200 11.19 -16.91 14.95
N ALA A 201 10.16 -17.54 15.54
CA ALA A 201 8.97 -17.98 14.83
C ALA A 201 8.17 -16.80 14.22
N ALA A 202 8.08 -15.67 14.92
CA ALA A 202 7.47 -14.44 14.40
C ALA A 202 8.27 -13.88 13.21
N LEU A 203 9.59 -13.82 13.36
CA LEU A 203 10.51 -13.27 12.37
C LEU A 203 10.53 -14.11 11.09
N VAL A 204 10.80 -15.43 11.18
CA VAL A 204 11.01 -16.32 10.02
C VAL A 204 9.81 -16.36 9.06
N ALA A 205 8.59 -16.14 9.57
CA ALA A 205 7.39 -16.11 8.73
C ALA A 205 7.42 -14.98 7.67
N CYS A 206 8.08 -13.85 7.95
CA CYS A 206 8.14 -12.71 7.03
C CYS A 206 8.85 -13.05 5.70
N PRO A 207 10.11 -13.52 5.66
CA PRO A 207 10.77 -13.87 4.41
C PRO A 207 10.10 -15.05 3.68
N LEU A 208 9.46 -15.98 4.40
CA LEU A 208 8.76 -17.12 3.79
C LEU A 208 7.50 -16.69 3.03
N LEU A 209 6.66 -15.84 3.63
CA LEU A 209 5.40 -15.40 3.02
C LEU A 209 5.57 -14.16 2.12
N LEU A 210 6.67 -13.42 2.24
CA LEU A 210 6.96 -12.21 1.47
C LEU A 210 8.35 -12.24 0.77
N PRO A 211 8.74 -13.31 0.04
CA PRO A 211 10.13 -13.57 -0.37
C PRO A 211 10.77 -12.46 -1.20
N ARG A 212 9.97 -11.72 -1.99
CA ARG A 212 10.47 -10.64 -2.86
C ARG A 212 10.20 -9.23 -2.33
N ALA A 213 9.59 -9.08 -1.15
CA ALA A 213 9.12 -7.80 -0.63
C ALA A 213 9.87 -7.34 0.63
N GLY A 214 11.20 -7.18 0.54
CA GLY A 214 12.05 -6.85 1.69
C GLY A 214 11.63 -5.60 2.49
N ARG A 215 11.07 -4.58 1.83
CA ARG A 215 10.54 -3.38 2.49
C ARG A 215 9.27 -3.63 3.32
N ALA A 216 8.61 -4.76 3.12
CA ALA A 216 7.39 -5.13 3.83
C ALA A 216 7.67 -6.11 4.99
N TRP A 217 8.89 -6.60 5.14
CA TRP A 217 9.23 -7.61 6.16
C TRP A 217 9.09 -7.11 7.59
N SER A 218 9.26 -5.81 7.82
CA SER A 218 9.05 -5.19 9.12
C SER A 218 7.63 -4.69 9.35
N LEU A 219 6.73 -4.71 8.35
CA LEU A 219 5.37 -4.19 8.54
C LEU A 219 4.54 -5.01 9.54
N PRO A 220 4.56 -6.36 9.53
CA PRO A 220 3.76 -7.18 10.47
C PRO A 220 3.99 -6.85 11.95
N ALA A 221 5.18 -6.37 12.28
CA ALA A 221 5.52 -5.88 13.62
C ALA A 221 4.66 -4.72 14.15
N LEU A 222 4.04 -3.96 13.25
CA LEU A 222 3.14 -2.88 13.65
C LEU A 222 1.83 -3.44 14.22
N ALA A 223 1.44 -4.68 13.89
CA ALA A 223 0.17 -5.25 14.34
C ALA A 223 0.11 -5.42 15.88
N PRO A 224 1.14 -5.98 16.57
CA PRO A 224 1.20 -5.94 18.03
C PRO A 224 1.15 -4.52 18.62
N LEU A 225 1.82 -3.54 18.00
CA LEU A 225 1.82 -2.15 18.48
C LEU A 225 0.42 -1.54 18.41
N LEU A 226 -0.29 -1.77 17.32
CA LEU A 226 -1.70 -1.39 17.17
C LEU A 226 -2.59 -2.13 18.16
N GLY A 227 -2.27 -3.39 18.47
CA GLY A 227 -2.95 -4.18 19.48
C GLY A 227 -2.83 -3.62 20.90
N MET A 228 -1.69 -3.00 21.25
CA MET A 228 -1.55 -2.31 22.54
C MET A 228 -2.56 -1.15 22.69
N ALA A 229 -2.93 -0.51 21.58
CA ALA A 229 -3.95 0.54 21.53
C ALA A 229 -5.39 -0.01 21.31
N GLY A 230 -5.58 -1.34 21.31
CA GLY A 230 -6.90 -1.95 21.08
C GLY A 230 -7.39 -1.86 19.63
N VAL A 231 -6.50 -1.59 18.68
CA VAL A 231 -6.85 -1.38 17.26
C VAL A 231 -6.05 -2.31 16.34
N ALA A 232 -5.70 -3.51 16.81
CA ALA A 232 -4.92 -4.50 16.06
C ALA A 232 -5.44 -4.70 14.63
N VAL A 233 -6.76 -4.77 14.47
CA VAL A 233 -7.41 -5.04 13.18
C VAL A 233 -7.27 -3.90 12.17
N ALA A 234 -6.90 -2.69 12.61
CA ALA A 234 -6.52 -1.59 11.71
C ALA A 234 -5.30 -1.95 10.84
N PHE A 235 -4.50 -2.94 11.25
CA PHE A 235 -3.44 -3.48 10.41
C PHE A 235 -3.96 -4.06 9.09
N CYS A 236 -5.20 -4.59 9.03
CA CYS A 236 -5.80 -5.07 7.78
C CYS A 236 -5.93 -3.94 6.75
N ALA A 237 -6.15 -2.70 7.20
CA ALA A 237 -6.20 -1.53 6.32
C ALA A 237 -4.84 -1.24 5.69
N LEU A 238 -3.74 -1.39 6.45
CA LEU A 238 -2.36 -1.28 5.96
C LEU A 238 -2.00 -2.43 5.01
N ALA A 239 -2.37 -3.66 5.36
CA ALA A 239 -2.14 -4.85 4.54
C ALA A 239 -2.86 -4.74 3.17
N GLY A 240 -4.10 -4.26 3.17
CA GLY A 240 -4.87 -4.02 1.95
C GLY A 240 -4.26 -3.00 1.00
N GLN A 241 -3.30 -2.19 1.49
CA GLN A 241 -2.56 -1.28 0.65
C GLN A 241 -1.51 -1.98 -0.24
N ALA A 242 -1.18 -3.25 -0.06
CA ALA A 242 -0.18 -3.89 -0.90
C ALA A 242 -0.59 -3.95 -2.39
N ARG A 243 0.41 -3.96 -3.29
CA ARG A 243 0.18 -3.90 -4.75
C ARG A 243 -0.46 -5.16 -5.33
N THR A 244 -0.09 -6.33 -4.82
CA THR A 244 -0.57 -7.62 -5.33
C THR A 244 -1.50 -8.27 -4.31
N TRP A 245 -2.49 -9.03 -4.79
CA TRP A 245 -3.42 -9.78 -3.94
C TRP A 245 -2.66 -10.71 -2.97
N SER A 246 -1.63 -11.40 -3.45
CA SER A 246 -0.80 -12.30 -2.65
C SER A 246 -0.12 -11.59 -1.48
N ARG A 247 0.38 -10.37 -1.69
CA ARG A 247 1.01 -9.58 -0.62
C ARG A 247 -0.01 -9.05 0.38
N ARG A 248 -1.23 -8.72 -0.07
CA ARG A 248 -2.32 -8.29 0.83
C ARG A 248 -2.69 -9.42 1.77
N ALA A 249 -2.94 -10.60 1.21
CA ALA A 249 -3.27 -11.79 1.97
C ALA A 249 -2.14 -12.18 2.94
N ALA A 250 -0.90 -12.25 2.45
CA ALA A 250 0.27 -12.57 3.27
C ALA A 250 0.48 -11.57 4.41
N LEU A 251 0.37 -10.27 4.15
CA LEU A 251 0.47 -9.26 5.20
C LEU A 251 -0.67 -9.41 6.21
N GLY A 252 -1.92 -9.55 5.77
CA GLY A 252 -3.06 -9.76 6.69
C GLY A 252 -2.84 -10.95 7.62
N ALA A 253 -2.44 -12.09 7.07
CA ALA A 253 -2.13 -13.29 7.86
C ALA A 253 -0.94 -13.09 8.79
N LEU A 254 0.14 -12.47 8.32
CA LEU A 254 1.33 -12.16 9.12
C LEU A 254 1.04 -11.19 10.26
N GLY A 255 0.13 -10.23 10.06
CA GLY A 255 -0.29 -9.31 11.11
C GLY A 255 -0.89 -10.04 12.30
N LEU A 256 -1.81 -10.98 12.05
CA LEU A 256 -2.34 -11.80 13.12
C LEU A 256 -1.27 -12.72 13.72
N TRP A 257 -0.45 -13.38 12.90
CA TRP A 257 0.62 -14.25 13.38
C TRP A 257 1.51 -13.54 14.40
N TRP A 258 1.91 -12.30 14.07
CA TRP A 258 2.70 -11.46 14.97
C TRP A 258 1.94 -11.09 16.23
N THR A 259 0.66 -10.70 16.13
CA THR A 259 -0.16 -10.39 17.31
C THR A 259 -0.33 -11.60 18.22
N ALA A 260 -0.63 -12.78 17.67
CA ALA A 260 -0.84 -14.00 18.44
C ALA A 260 0.43 -14.46 19.19
N LEU A 261 1.62 -14.28 18.60
CA LEU A 261 2.89 -14.58 19.27
C LEU A 261 3.32 -13.48 20.26
N ALA A 262 2.91 -12.23 20.05
CA ALA A 262 3.23 -11.13 20.96
C ALA A 262 2.42 -11.16 22.27
N GLU A 263 1.19 -11.67 22.25
CA GLU A 263 0.34 -11.80 23.46
C GLU A 263 1.02 -12.58 24.60
N PRO A 264 1.54 -13.82 24.39
CA PRO A 264 2.22 -14.55 25.45
C PRO A 264 3.56 -13.92 25.85
N LEU A 265 4.26 -13.25 24.93
CA LEU A 265 5.52 -12.55 25.23
C LEU A 265 5.31 -11.34 26.14
N LEU A 266 4.24 -10.58 25.91
CA LEU A 266 3.94 -9.36 26.65
C LEU A 266 3.07 -9.60 27.88
N GLY A 267 2.49 -10.80 28.04
CA GLY A 267 1.51 -11.10 29.08
C GLY A 267 0.28 -10.18 29.00
N ARG A 268 -0.03 -9.68 27.81
CA ARG A 268 -1.07 -8.67 27.57
C ARG A 268 -2.01 -9.11 26.47
N ARG A 269 -3.24 -8.63 26.58
CA ARG A 269 -4.27 -8.83 25.58
C ARG A 269 -4.11 -7.77 24.48
N LEU A 270 -3.92 -8.21 23.23
CA LEU A 270 -3.69 -7.35 22.07
C LEU A 270 -4.82 -7.45 21.05
N TYR A 271 -5.40 -8.65 20.90
CA TYR A 271 -6.52 -8.92 20.01
C TYR A 271 -7.51 -9.92 20.63
N LEU A 272 -7.29 -11.23 20.51
CA LEU A 272 -8.18 -12.22 21.14
C LEU A 272 -7.82 -12.45 22.62
N GLY A 273 -6.55 -12.26 22.96
CA GLY A 273 -6.03 -12.46 24.30
C GLY A 273 -5.35 -13.80 24.49
N PRO A 274 -4.68 -13.96 25.64
CA PRO A 274 -3.90 -15.16 25.93
C PRO A 274 -4.79 -16.41 25.90
N LEU A 275 -4.23 -17.48 25.35
CA LEU A 275 -4.83 -18.81 25.38
C LEU A 275 -4.74 -19.38 26.79
N ARG A 276 -5.80 -20.06 27.26
CA ARG A 276 -5.86 -20.73 28.57
C ARG A 276 -4.76 -21.76 28.76
N ALA A 277 -4.35 -22.40 27.67
CA ALA A 277 -3.33 -23.44 27.67
C ALA A 277 -1.90 -22.90 27.80
N ILE A 278 -1.69 -21.59 27.61
CA ILE A 278 -0.35 -20.97 27.69
C ILE A 278 -0.12 -20.49 29.14
N PRO A 279 0.86 -21.06 29.86
CA PRO A 279 1.23 -20.59 31.19
C PRO A 279 2.00 -19.25 31.14
N PRO A 280 2.20 -18.58 32.30
CA PRO A 280 3.01 -17.37 32.40
C PRO A 280 4.42 -17.55 31.81
N ALA A 281 5.02 -16.44 31.36
CA ALA A 281 6.34 -16.44 30.71
C ALA A 281 7.45 -17.08 31.57
N SER A 282 7.35 -17.00 32.90
CA SER A 282 8.27 -17.64 33.85
C SER A 282 8.44 -19.15 33.62
N ASP A 283 7.42 -19.81 33.07
CA ASP A 283 7.37 -21.28 33.02
C ASP A 283 7.99 -21.82 31.72
N TRP A 284 8.20 -20.95 30.72
CA TRP A 284 8.67 -21.36 29.40
C TRP A 284 9.77 -20.49 28.80
N ALA A 285 9.98 -19.26 29.26
CA ALA A 285 10.95 -18.33 28.68
C ALA A 285 12.40 -18.88 28.69
N ASP A 286 12.74 -19.69 29.69
CA ASP A 286 14.10 -20.19 29.92
C ASP A 286 14.44 -21.45 29.11
N SER A 287 13.48 -22.04 28.38
CA SER A 287 13.72 -23.25 27.59
C SER A 287 12.99 -23.23 26.25
N ALA A 288 13.75 -23.43 25.16
CA ALA A 288 13.20 -23.53 23.81
C ALA A 288 12.22 -24.70 23.68
N ARG A 289 12.48 -25.83 24.34
CA ARG A 289 11.59 -26.99 24.29
C ARG A 289 10.25 -26.69 24.95
N THR A 290 10.27 -26.09 26.14
CA THR A 290 9.02 -25.75 26.86
C THR A 290 8.25 -24.67 26.12
N ALA A 291 8.92 -23.66 25.55
CA ALA A 291 8.27 -22.67 24.69
C ALA A 291 7.59 -23.30 23.45
N GLY A 292 8.24 -24.28 22.82
CA GLY A 292 7.65 -25.01 21.70
C GLY A 292 6.35 -25.73 22.08
N VAL A 293 6.35 -26.41 23.23
CA VAL A 293 5.20 -27.19 23.73
C VAL A 293 4.10 -26.30 24.31
N HIS A 294 4.46 -25.27 25.07
CA HIS A 294 3.51 -24.47 25.84
C HIS A 294 3.06 -23.18 25.14
N VAL A 295 3.76 -22.73 24.10
CA VAL A 295 3.39 -21.52 23.33
C VAL A 295 3.06 -21.87 21.89
N LEU A 296 4.03 -22.40 21.13
CA LEU A 296 3.87 -22.57 19.69
C LEU A 296 2.82 -23.63 19.33
N ALA A 297 2.82 -24.78 20.01
CA ALA A 297 1.84 -25.84 19.76
C ALA A 297 0.38 -25.43 20.08
N PRO A 298 0.08 -24.76 21.21
CA PRO A 298 -1.25 -24.19 21.47
C PRO A 298 -1.66 -23.12 20.46
N VAL A 299 -0.75 -22.21 20.07
CA VAL A 299 -1.05 -21.19 19.05
C VAL A 299 -1.42 -21.86 17.71
N ALA A 300 -0.71 -22.91 17.32
CA ALA A 300 -0.98 -23.64 16.08
C ALA A 300 -2.29 -24.45 16.13
N SER A 301 -2.66 -25.01 17.28
CA SER A 301 -3.79 -25.96 17.40
C SER A 301 -5.10 -25.34 17.92
N SER A 302 -5.05 -24.18 18.57
CA SER A 302 -6.21 -23.52 19.22
C SER A 302 -7.26 -22.96 18.27
N GLY A 303 -7.02 -22.97 16.96
CA GLY A 303 -7.91 -22.34 15.98
C GLY A 303 -7.78 -20.80 15.91
N VAL A 304 -6.94 -20.17 16.75
CA VAL A 304 -6.67 -18.72 16.66
C VAL A 304 -6.14 -18.33 15.28
N LEU A 305 -5.39 -19.22 14.62
CA LEU A 305 -4.89 -18.98 13.25
C LEU A 305 -6.01 -18.96 12.19
N LEU A 306 -7.24 -19.40 12.48
CA LEU A 306 -8.38 -19.19 11.58
C LEU A 306 -8.68 -17.69 11.39
N ALA A 307 -8.42 -16.87 12.42
CA ALA A 307 -8.53 -15.43 12.26
C ALA A 307 -7.51 -14.87 11.25
N ALA A 308 -6.43 -15.59 10.92
CA ALA A 308 -5.45 -15.14 9.94
C ALA A 308 -6.09 -15.14 8.54
N VAL A 309 -6.98 -16.12 8.29
CA VAL A 309 -7.78 -16.19 7.07
C VAL A 309 -8.74 -15.00 6.99
N ALA A 310 -9.40 -14.66 8.10
CA ALA A 310 -10.27 -13.49 8.18
C ALA A 310 -9.51 -12.18 7.91
N TRP A 311 -8.32 -12.00 8.50
CA TRP A 311 -7.47 -10.83 8.27
C TRP A 311 -6.95 -10.76 6.83
N ALA A 312 -6.55 -11.89 6.26
CA ALA A 312 -6.15 -11.98 4.86
C ALA A 312 -7.31 -11.63 3.92
N ALA A 313 -8.51 -12.15 4.17
CA ALA A 313 -9.72 -11.85 3.41
C ALA A 313 -10.09 -10.36 3.52
N ALA A 314 -10.06 -9.78 4.71
CA ALA A 314 -10.30 -8.36 4.92
C ALA A 314 -9.32 -7.49 4.11
N ALA A 315 -8.02 -7.82 4.13
CA ALA A 315 -7.01 -7.13 3.34
C ALA A 315 -7.23 -7.28 1.82
N LEU A 316 -7.74 -8.42 1.36
CA LEU A 316 -8.05 -8.67 -0.05
C LEU A 316 -9.28 -7.89 -0.55
N VAL A 317 -10.33 -7.83 0.27
CA VAL A 317 -11.63 -7.22 -0.07
C VAL A 317 -11.57 -5.70 -0.03
N LEU A 318 -10.76 -5.12 0.87
CA LEU A 318 -10.73 -3.66 1.10
C LEU A 318 -10.64 -2.83 -0.20
N PRO A 319 -9.73 -3.13 -1.16
CA PRO A 319 -9.57 -2.32 -2.36
C PRO A 319 -10.75 -2.41 -3.32
N TRP A 320 -11.63 -3.40 -3.15
CA TRP A 320 -12.87 -3.53 -3.91
C TRP A 320 -14.02 -2.74 -3.30
N LEU A 321 -14.00 -2.48 -1.99
CA LEU A 321 -15.02 -1.67 -1.32
C LEU A 321 -14.66 -0.18 -1.34
N VAL A 322 -13.39 0.15 -1.14
CA VAL A 322 -12.88 1.53 -1.12
C VAL A 322 -12.10 1.79 -2.42
N ARG A 323 -12.85 1.99 -3.51
CA ARG A 323 -12.32 2.11 -4.88
C ARG A 323 -11.93 3.53 -5.27
N GLY A 324 -12.35 4.56 -4.53
CA GLY A 324 -12.15 5.95 -4.92
C GLY A 324 -13.13 6.43 -5.96
N ARG A 325 -14.36 5.87 -6.03
CA ARG A 325 -15.37 6.27 -7.01
C ARG A 325 -16.04 7.60 -6.62
N SER A 326 -16.39 7.75 -5.34
CA SER A 326 -16.89 8.98 -4.74
C SER A 326 -16.71 8.93 -3.22
N ARG A 327 -16.63 10.09 -2.55
CA ARG A 327 -16.55 10.17 -1.08
C ARG A 327 -17.67 9.39 -0.37
N PRO A 328 -18.96 9.52 -0.72
CA PRO A 328 -20.02 8.75 -0.06
C PRO A 328 -19.91 7.25 -0.33
N ALA A 329 -19.54 6.83 -1.54
CA ALA A 329 -19.36 5.41 -1.85
C ALA A 329 -18.19 4.80 -1.07
N ASP A 330 -17.08 5.53 -0.91
CA ASP A 330 -15.94 5.07 -0.12
C ASP A 330 -16.26 5.03 1.38
N LEU A 331 -17.04 5.99 1.91
CA LEU A 331 -17.51 5.97 3.30
C LEU A 331 -18.39 4.75 3.56
N LEU A 332 -19.35 4.48 2.67
CA LEU A 332 -20.21 3.29 2.75
C LEU A 332 -19.38 2.00 2.62
N GLY A 333 -18.46 1.96 1.67
CA GLY A 333 -17.56 0.82 1.46
C GLY A 333 -16.67 0.54 2.68
N ALA A 334 -16.11 1.58 3.29
CA ALA A 334 -15.31 1.45 4.51
C ALA A 334 -16.15 1.02 5.72
N GLY A 335 -17.39 1.53 5.83
CA GLY A 335 -18.35 1.11 6.85
C GLY A 335 -18.75 -0.36 6.72
N LEU A 336 -19.11 -0.81 5.52
CA LEU A 336 -19.41 -2.22 5.23
C LEU A 336 -18.22 -3.13 5.50
N TRP A 337 -17.02 -2.68 5.10
CA TRP A 337 -15.78 -3.40 5.38
C TRP A 337 -15.53 -3.54 6.88
N ALA A 338 -15.72 -2.47 7.66
CA ALA A 338 -15.56 -2.49 9.12
C ALA A 338 -16.59 -3.38 9.81
N LEU A 339 -17.85 -3.37 9.36
CA LEU A 339 -18.88 -4.28 9.86
C LEU A 339 -18.52 -5.75 9.59
N GLY A 340 -18.08 -6.06 8.37
CA GLY A 340 -17.60 -7.40 8.01
C GLY A 340 -16.40 -7.82 8.86
N LEU A 341 -15.49 -6.89 9.15
CA LEU A 341 -14.34 -7.12 10.01
C LEU A 341 -14.75 -7.42 11.46
N ALA A 342 -15.69 -6.63 12.01
CA ALA A 342 -16.25 -6.85 13.35
C ALA A 342 -16.96 -8.20 13.47
N ALA A 343 -17.75 -8.57 12.46
CA ALA A 343 -18.43 -9.86 12.38
C ALA A 343 -17.42 -11.02 12.30
N ALA A 344 -16.40 -10.92 11.44
CA ALA A 344 -15.36 -11.93 11.31
C ALA A 344 -14.55 -12.09 12.60
N THR A 345 -14.18 -10.98 13.25
CA THR A 345 -13.53 -11.00 14.57
C THR A 345 -14.39 -11.72 15.60
N SER A 346 -15.68 -11.40 15.68
CA SER A 346 -16.61 -12.04 16.62
C SER A 346 -16.78 -13.54 16.34
N ALA A 347 -16.92 -13.93 15.08
CA ALA A 347 -17.01 -15.34 14.68
C ALA A 347 -15.75 -16.12 15.03
N THR A 348 -14.56 -15.57 14.76
CA THR A 348 -13.29 -16.21 15.11
C THR A 348 -13.09 -16.33 16.63
N ALA A 349 -13.52 -15.32 17.39
CA ALA A 349 -13.49 -15.37 18.85
C ALA A 349 -14.43 -16.47 19.40
N GLN A 350 -15.61 -16.66 18.82
CA GLN A 350 -16.53 -17.74 19.20
C GLN A 350 -15.96 -19.12 18.89
N LEU A 351 -15.36 -19.31 17.71
CA LEU A 351 -14.72 -20.58 17.34
C LEU A 351 -13.54 -20.92 18.26
N ALA A 352 -12.76 -19.92 18.67
CA ALA A 352 -11.64 -20.08 19.58
C ALA A 352 -12.02 -19.99 21.07
N ALA A 353 -13.30 -19.75 21.41
CA ALA A 353 -13.75 -19.48 22.78
C ALA A 353 -13.33 -20.53 23.82
N PRO A 354 -13.33 -21.85 23.51
CA PRO A 354 -12.87 -22.87 24.47
C PRO A 354 -11.40 -22.69 24.87
N ALA A 355 -10.58 -22.15 23.96
CA ALA A 355 -9.16 -21.95 24.16
C ALA A 355 -8.82 -20.58 24.77
N LEU A 356 -9.72 -19.60 24.73
CA LEU A 356 -9.46 -18.22 25.15
C LEU A 356 -9.81 -17.96 26.61
N VAL A 357 -8.95 -17.21 27.31
CA VAL A 357 -9.24 -16.76 28.69
C VAL A 357 -10.44 -15.81 28.72
N HIS A 358 -10.60 -14.98 27.68
CA HIS A 358 -11.64 -13.94 27.60
C HIS A 358 -12.64 -14.26 26.49
N ALA A 359 -13.92 -13.96 26.74
CA ALA A 359 -15.01 -14.26 25.79
C ALA A 359 -15.11 -13.27 24.61
N HIS A 360 -14.49 -12.10 24.72
CA HIS A 360 -14.57 -11.05 23.70
C HIS A 360 -13.18 -10.69 23.18
N PRO A 361 -13.07 -10.07 21.99
CA PRO A 361 -11.85 -9.44 21.49
C PRO A 361 -11.57 -8.09 22.15
N TYR A 362 -10.30 -7.72 22.25
CA TYR A 362 -9.83 -6.44 22.79
C TYR A 362 -10.06 -5.31 21.78
N GLY A 363 -10.48 -4.16 22.30
CA GLY A 363 -10.88 -3.02 21.47
C GLY A 363 -12.30 -3.07 20.92
N GLY A 364 -12.98 -4.22 20.95
CA GLY A 364 -14.38 -4.34 20.54
C GLY A 364 -14.66 -3.70 19.17
N LEU A 365 -15.67 -2.81 19.13
CA LEU A 365 -16.05 -2.08 17.92
C LEU A 365 -15.10 -0.91 17.57
N ALA A 366 -14.29 -0.43 18.50
CA ALA A 366 -13.36 0.67 18.23
C ALA A 366 -12.29 0.26 17.20
N GLY A 367 -11.83 -0.99 17.25
CA GLY A 367 -10.85 -1.54 16.30
C GLY A 367 -11.31 -1.41 14.84
N PRO A 368 -12.46 -1.98 14.45
CA PRO A 368 -13.00 -1.86 13.10
C PRO A 368 -13.29 -0.41 12.66
N VAL A 369 -13.75 0.46 13.56
CA VAL A 369 -13.99 1.88 13.24
C VAL A 369 -12.68 2.59 12.90
N VAL A 370 -11.63 2.39 13.71
CA VAL A 370 -10.30 2.95 13.45
C VAL A 370 -9.70 2.35 12.17
N ALA A 371 -9.94 1.06 11.92
CA ALA A 371 -9.54 0.42 10.67
C ALA A 371 -10.19 1.08 9.44
N ALA A 372 -11.49 1.40 9.51
CA ALA A 372 -12.22 2.10 8.45
C ALA A 372 -11.63 3.50 8.19
N ALA A 373 -11.39 4.27 9.26
CA ALA A 373 -10.78 5.59 9.18
C ALA A 373 -9.38 5.52 8.57
N ALA A 374 -8.56 4.55 8.99
CA ALA A 374 -7.24 4.30 8.42
C ALA A 374 -7.32 3.94 6.93
N ALA A 375 -8.27 3.10 6.52
CA ALA A 375 -8.46 2.75 5.12
C ALA A 375 -8.80 3.96 4.23
N LEU A 376 -9.67 4.84 4.72
CA LEU A 376 -10.03 6.08 4.04
C LEU A 376 -8.84 7.05 3.96
N ALA A 377 -8.12 7.24 5.07
CA ALA A 377 -6.94 8.11 5.10
C ALA A 377 -5.83 7.63 4.15
N LEU A 378 -5.55 6.33 4.14
CA LEU A 378 -4.56 5.71 3.25
C LEU A 378 -4.98 5.79 1.78
N ARG A 379 -6.29 5.82 1.49
CA ARG A 379 -6.81 6.02 0.13
C ARG A 379 -6.58 7.44 -0.38
N VAL A 380 -6.84 8.45 0.47
CA VAL A 380 -6.63 9.86 0.13
C VAL A 380 -5.18 10.10 -0.34
N GLY A 381 -4.21 9.40 0.25
CA GLY A 381 -2.80 9.47 -0.16
C GLY A 381 -2.46 8.83 -1.52
N ARG A 382 -3.36 8.07 -2.17
CA ARG A 382 -3.07 7.31 -3.41
C ARG A 382 -3.56 7.93 -4.70
N GLY A 383 -4.58 8.80 -4.63
CA GLY A 383 -5.30 9.23 -5.83
C GLY A 383 -6.05 8.08 -6.53
N PRO A 384 -6.75 8.35 -7.65
CA PRO A 384 -7.42 7.31 -8.43
C PRO A 384 -6.42 6.30 -9.01
N GLU A 385 -6.78 5.01 -9.02
CA GLU A 385 -6.01 4.00 -9.77
C GLU A 385 -6.04 4.37 -11.26
N PRO A 386 -4.91 4.32 -11.99
CA PRO A 386 -4.93 4.35 -13.45
C PRO A 386 -5.67 3.09 -13.89
N ALA A 387 -6.90 3.27 -14.35
CA ALA A 387 -7.78 2.16 -14.60
C ALA A 387 -7.17 1.30 -15.72
N ARG A 388 -7.01 0.00 -15.43
CA ARG A 388 -6.31 -0.98 -16.26
C ARG A 388 -6.83 -0.88 -17.68
N LEU A 389 -5.91 -0.62 -18.61
CA LEU A 389 -6.13 -0.72 -20.04
C LEU A 389 -6.45 -2.19 -20.33
N ALA A 390 -7.71 -2.50 -20.64
CA ALA A 390 -7.97 -3.63 -21.49
C ALA A 390 -7.45 -3.22 -22.87
N VAL A 391 -6.32 -3.81 -23.28
CA VAL A 391 -5.90 -3.76 -24.68
C VAL A 391 -6.98 -4.54 -25.43
N PRO A 392 -7.77 -3.94 -26.34
CA PRO A 392 -8.60 -4.73 -27.22
C PRO A 392 -7.67 -5.66 -28.01
N ASP A 393 -8.01 -6.95 -28.04
CA ASP A 393 -7.25 -7.95 -28.78
C ASP A 393 -6.95 -7.40 -30.19
N ALA A 394 -5.67 -7.36 -30.53
CA ALA A 394 -5.25 -6.96 -31.87
C ALA A 394 -5.99 -7.84 -32.89
N PRO A 395 -6.54 -7.27 -33.97
CA PRO A 395 -7.16 -8.08 -35.01
C PRO A 395 -6.12 -9.08 -35.53
N ALA A 396 -6.52 -10.35 -35.62
CA ALA A 396 -5.68 -11.42 -36.13
C ALA A 396 -5.06 -11.02 -37.47
N PRO A 397 -3.76 -11.29 -37.71
CA PRO A 397 -3.15 -10.98 -39.00
C PRO A 397 -3.91 -11.70 -40.11
N ALA A 398 -4.30 -10.94 -41.13
CA ALA A 398 -4.97 -11.48 -42.31
C ALA A 398 -4.12 -12.60 -42.91
N ALA A 399 -4.69 -13.81 -42.94
CA ALA A 399 -4.11 -14.94 -43.63
C ALA A 399 -4.11 -14.64 -45.14
N GLY A 400 -2.94 -14.35 -45.71
CA GLY A 400 -2.82 -14.17 -47.16
C GLY A 400 -1.68 -13.27 -47.61
N ALA A 401 -0.44 -13.62 -47.29
CA ALA A 401 0.70 -13.18 -48.09
C ALA A 401 1.70 -14.34 -48.17
N ALA A 402 1.68 -15.04 -49.30
CA ALA A 402 2.66 -16.07 -49.63
C ALA A 402 4.04 -15.41 -49.86
N PRO A 403 5.14 -16.08 -49.49
CA PRO A 403 6.48 -15.53 -49.68
C PRO A 403 6.89 -15.60 -51.16
N PHE A 404 7.36 -14.47 -51.70
CA PHE A 404 8.29 -14.40 -52.82
C PHE A 404 9.50 -13.57 -52.39
#